data_AF-A0A3G3GPL4-F1
#
_entry.id   AF-A0A3G3GPL4-F1
#
_cell.length_a   1.000
_cell.length_b   1.000
_cell.length_c   1.000
_cell.angle_alpha   90.00
_cell.angle_beta   90.00
_cell.angle_gamma   90.00
#
_symmetry.space_group_name_H-M   'P 1'
#
loop_
_entity.id
_entity.type
_entity.pdbx_description
1 polymer ?
#
loop_
_entity_poly.entity_id
_entity_poly.type
_entity_poly.pdbx_seq_one_letter_code
_entity_poly.pdbx_strand_id
1 'polypeptide(L)' 'MQIQNRPPVKRLIDRFEAETMLVFKPSRNFYQDTGINRIRFAKLSNGEKQPTLEEANKLTTFFNRFFPASLKDLLN' A
#
# COMPACT_ATOMS: atom_id res chain seq x y z
N MET A 1 -19.88 -7.15 -5.24
CA MET A 1 -18.69 -7.57 -4.48
C MET A 1 -18.42 -6.55 -3.40
N GLN A 2 -18.41 -6.94 -2.13
CA GLN A 2 -18.25 -6.01 -1.00
C GLN A 2 -16.77 -5.59 -0.88
N ILE A 3 -16.44 -4.34 -1.25
CA ILE A 3 -15.10 -3.75 -1.10
C ILE A 3 -14.91 -3.15 0.32
N GLN A 4 -15.89 -3.30 1.22
CA GLN A 4 -16.00 -2.45 2.42
C GLN A 4 -15.17 -2.88 3.64
N ASN A 5 -14.38 -3.97 3.58
CA ASN A 5 -13.61 -4.41 4.76
C ASN A 5 -12.13 -4.75 4.50
N ARG A 6 -11.57 -4.31 3.36
CA ARG A 6 -10.14 -4.52 3.09
C ARG A 6 -9.28 -3.44 3.76
N PRO A 7 -8.15 -3.80 4.38
CA PRO A 7 -7.21 -2.86 4.96
C PRO A 7 -6.75 -1.82 3.92
N PRO A 8 -6.47 -0.57 4.34
CA PRO A 8 -6.12 0.49 3.40
C PRO A 8 -4.95 0.13 2.47
N VAL A 9 -3.90 -0.49 3.02
CA VAL A 9 -2.75 -0.96 2.21
C VAL A 9 -3.14 -2.09 1.26
N LYS A 10 -4.04 -3.00 1.66
CA LYS A 10 -4.53 -4.05 0.76
C LYS A 10 -5.34 -3.47 -0.40
N ARG A 11 -6.19 -2.46 -0.15
CA ARG A 11 -6.91 -1.75 -1.23
C ARG A 11 -5.95 -1.09 -2.21
N LEU A 12 -4.86 -0.51 -1.72
CA LEU A 12 -3.84 0.11 -2.57
C LEU A 12 -3.12 -0.92 -3.45
N ILE A 13 -2.80 -2.09 -2.88
CA ILE A 13 -2.24 -3.23 -3.64
C ILE A 13 -3.24 -3.70 -4.69
N ASP A 14 -4.49 -3.95 -4.31
CA ASP A 14 -5.51 -4.44 -5.23
C ASP A 14 -5.72 -3.47 -6.41
N ARG A 15 -5.66 -2.16 -6.14
CA ARG A 15 -5.72 -1.13 -7.19
C ARG A 15 -4.50 -1.17 -8.09
N PHE A 16 -3.29 -1.30 -7.54
CA PHE A 16 -2.09 -1.50 -8.37
C PHE A 16 -2.26 -2.68 -9.33
N GLU A 17 -2.74 -3.82 -8.83
CA GLU A 17 -2.90 -5.02 -9.64
C GLU A 17 -3.97 -4.85 -10.72
N ALA A 18 -5.06 -4.14 -10.42
CA ALA A 18 -6.11 -3.83 -11.38
C ALA A 18 -5.64 -2.85 -12.48
N GLU A 19 -4.90 -1.81 -12.12
CA GLU A 19 -4.47 -0.74 -13.05
C GLU A 19 -3.29 -1.20 -13.93
N THR A 20 -2.41 -2.06 -13.41
CA THR A 20 -1.19 -2.48 -14.12
C THR A 20 -1.30 -3.87 -14.75
N MET A 21 -2.31 -4.67 -14.37
CA MET A 21 -2.41 -6.10 -14.68
C MET A 21 -1.21 -6.93 -14.19
N LEU A 22 -0.42 -6.39 -13.26
CA LEU A 22 0.72 -7.08 -12.63
C LEU A 22 0.35 -7.53 -11.21
N VAL A 23 0.99 -8.60 -10.73
CA VAL A 23 0.88 -9.01 -9.32
C VAL A 23 1.86 -8.22 -8.48
N PHE A 24 1.38 -7.55 -7.43
CA PHE A 24 2.25 -6.79 -6.55
C PHE A 24 3.08 -7.74 -5.68
N LYS A 25 4.39 -7.74 -5.91
CA LYS A 25 5.36 -8.44 -5.08
C LYS A 25 6.32 -7.41 -4.51
N PRO A 26 6.28 -7.11 -3.21
CA PRO A 26 7.16 -6.12 -2.62
C PRO A 26 8.63 -6.58 -2.77
N SER A 27 9.38 -5.83 -3.56
CA SER A 27 10.78 -6.08 -3.88
C SER A 27 11.72 -5.48 -2.82
N ARG A 28 13.02 -5.80 -2.90
CA ARG A 28 14.02 -5.13 -2.05
C ARG A 28 13.99 -3.61 -2.23
N ASN A 29 13.86 -3.14 -3.48
CA ASN A 29 13.82 -1.70 -3.78
C ASN A 29 12.58 -1.04 -3.20
N PHE A 30 11.42 -1.72 -3.19
CA PHE A 30 10.22 -1.21 -2.52
C PHE A 30 10.48 -0.93 -1.03
N TYR A 31 11.12 -1.86 -0.32
CA TYR A 31 11.42 -1.67 1.10
C TYR A 31 12.48 -0.59 1.34
N GLN A 32 13.43 -0.42 0.41
CA GLN A 32 14.43 0.67 0.48
C GLN A 32 13.78 2.03 0.23
N ASP A 33 12.95 2.16 -0.81
CA ASP A 33 12.27 3.40 -1.18
C ASP A 33 11.28 3.85 -0.12
N THR A 34 10.54 2.91 0.47
CA THR A 34 9.53 3.22 1.48
C THR A 34 10.08 3.25 2.90
N GLY A 35 11.27 2.68 3.14
CA GLY A 35 11.81 2.47 4.49
C GLY A 35 10.93 1.59 5.39
N ILE A 36 9.85 1.01 4.86
CA ILE A 36 8.96 0.11 5.60
C ILE A 36 9.60 -1.26 5.58
N ASN A 37 9.79 -1.88 6.74
CA ASN A 37 10.32 -3.24 6.78
C ASN A 37 9.24 -4.28 6.41
N ARG A 38 9.67 -5.48 6.00
CA ARG A 38 8.78 -6.56 5.56
C ARG A 38 7.70 -6.94 6.58
N ILE A 39 8.06 -7.04 7.86
CA ILE A 39 7.13 -7.43 8.93
C ILE A 39 6.06 -6.35 9.11
N ARG A 40 6.48 -5.07 9.11
CA ARG A 40 5.59 -3.93 9.21
C ARG A 40 4.63 -3.89 8.03
N PHE A 41 5.13 -4.03 6.81
CA PHE A 41 4.31 -4.06 5.60
C PHE A 41 3.27 -5.20 5.62
N ALA A 42 3.63 -6.38 6.10
CA ALA A 42 2.70 -7.50 6.25
C ALA A 42 1.56 -7.16 7.22
N LYS A 43 1.88 -6.61 8.41
CA LYS A 43 0.87 -6.17 9.39
C LYS A 43 -0.08 -5.11 8.83
N LEU A 44 0.44 -4.18 8.04
CA LEU A 44 -0.38 -3.14 7.38
C LEU A 44 -1.29 -3.75 6.30
N SER A 45 -0.76 -4.65 5.47
CA SER A 45 -1.51 -5.31 4.40
C SER A 45 -2.60 -6.24 4.93
N ASN A 46 -2.36 -6.90 6.07
CA ASN A 46 -3.34 -7.74 6.76
C ASN A 46 -4.36 -6.94 7.58
N GLY A 47 -4.15 -5.64 7.78
CA GLY A 47 -5.01 -4.79 8.63
C GLY A 47 -4.81 -4.97 10.13
N GLU A 48 -3.78 -5.70 10.53
CA GLU A 48 -3.40 -5.86 11.95
C GLU A 48 -2.92 -4.54 12.55
N LYS A 49 -2.42 -3.63 11.71
CA LYS A 49 -1.98 -2.28 12.08
C LYS A 49 -2.40 -1.26 11.03
N GLN A 50 -2.66 -0.05 11.49
CA GLN A 50 -2.84 1.12 10.62
C GLN A 50 -1.49 1.75 10.27
N PRO A 51 -1.35 2.30 9.04
CA PRO A 51 -0.16 3.04 8.65
C PRO A 51 -0.07 4.35 9.44
N THR A 52 1.14 4.77 9.78
CA THR A 52 1.37 6.13 10.27
C THR A 52 1.23 7.13 9.12
N LEU A 53 1.12 8.41 9.43
CA LEU A 53 1.12 9.47 8.41
C LEU A 53 2.37 9.41 7.52
N GLU A 54 3.53 9.13 8.11
CA GLU A 54 4.78 8.98 7.37
C GLU A 54 4.76 7.75 6.45
N GLU A 55 4.32 6.59 6.95
CA GLU A 55 4.20 5.38 6.14
C GLU A 55 3.21 5.56 5.00
N ALA A 56 2.08 6.21 5.27
CA ALA A 56 1.07 6.51 4.27
C ALA A 56 1.62 7.44 3.18
N ASN A 57 2.40 8.47 3.54
CA ASN A 57 3.07 9.34 2.57
C ASN A 57 4.08 8.57 1.71
N LYS A 58 4.89 7.70 2.30
CA LYS A 58 5.90 6.92 1.57
C LYS A 58 5.26 5.91 0.62
N LEU A 59 4.21 5.20 1.06
CA LEU A 59 3.43 4.31 0.21
C LEU A 59 2.78 5.08 -0.94
N THR A 60 2.10 6.19 -0.65
CA THR A 60 1.47 7.04 -1.66
C THR A 60 2.48 7.50 -2.71
N THR A 61 3.65 7.98 -2.28
CA THR A 61 4.73 8.43 -3.17
C THR A 61 5.26 7.29 -4.05
N PHE A 62 5.42 6.09 -3.50
CA PHE A 62 5.86 4.93 -4.27
C PHE A 62 4.82 4.53 -5.34
N PHE A 63 3.55 4.38 -4.95
CA PHE A 63 2.50 3.93 -5.85
C PHE A 63 2.09 4.97 -6.90
N ASN A 64 2.29 6.27 -6.62
CA ASN A 64 2.09 7.37 -7.58
C ASN A 64 2.92 7.25 -8.86
N ARG A 65 3.97 6.41 -8.86
CA ARG A 65 4.75 6.10 -10.08
C ARG A 65 3.99 5.23 -11.09
N PHE A 66 2.91 4.57 -10.65
CA PHE A 66 2.13 3.63 -11.47
C PHE A 66 0.72 4.13 -11.73
N PHE A 67 0.08 4.77 -10.73
CA PHE A 67 -1.26 5.35 -10.85
C PHE A 67 -1.46 6.45 -9.79
N PRO A 68 -2.39 7.41 -9.98
CA PRO A 68 -2.69 8.43 -8.98
C PRO A 68 -3.29 7.82 -7.68
N ALA A 69 -2.49 7.77 -6.62
CA ALA A 69 -2.84 7.35 -5.27
C ALA A 69 -3.02 8.56 -4.35
N SER A 70 -3.98 8.50 -3.41
CA SER A 70 -4.23 9.57 -2.44
C SER A 70 -3.90 9.12 -1.02
N LEU A 71 -3.28 10.01 -0.25
CA LEU A 71 -2.99 9.80 1.16
C LEU A 71 -4.27 9.51 1.97
N LYS A 72 -5.40 10.12 1.58
CA LYS A 72 -6.70 9.92 2.22
C LYS A 72 -7.18 8.47 2.11
N ASP A 73 -6.70 7.72 1.13
CA ASP A 73 -7.10 6.31 0.94
C ASP A 73 -6.44 5.39 1.98
N LEU A 74 -5.34 5.85 2.60
CA LEU A 74 -4.51 5.10 3.55
C LEU A 74 -4.77 5.45 5.03
N LEU A 75 -5.42 6.58 5.31
CA LEU A 75 -5.65 7.06 6.68
C LEU A 75 -7.11 6.96 7.14
N ASN A 76 -7.98 6.35 6.32
CA ASN A 76 -9.41 6.13 6.58
C ASN A 76 -9.74 4.63 6.69
#